data_AF-A0Z017-F1
#
_entry.id   AF-A0Z017-F1
#
_cell.length_a   1.000
_cell.length_b   1.000
_cell.length_c   1.000
_cell.angle_alpha   90.00
_cell.angle_beta   90.00
_cell.angle_gamma   90.00
#
_symmetry.space_group_name_H-M   'P 1'
#
loop_
_entity.id
_entity.type
_entity.pdbx_description
1 polymer ?
#
loop_
_entity_poly.entity_id
_entity_poly.type
_entity_poly.pdbx_seq_one_letter_code
_entity_poly.pdbx_strand_id
1 'polypeptide(L)'
;MRVDLQEAQAELADLDDNPDAEAEYANIATRVIQADRNGLLLLHPYIVKKVKERCQQMWKNLAKAAGVRFYSVMCLPDQYFERYQMKVPDGSWKYNPKAFCSKSFKKSEYIVFCNPMRHWGDVQLWQNKQEGAFRYEYGTLAATRELLLELGRDTDGDFVQLIKSNTYPNLRTAIANFPQPPSVQKLPKVPLTGSFQQIAINSMNDLTGVVASLLGRTRALRAENIILAIPGESEGMRIVDFLSQELQIAVDSLKSAYPNNVEGLDVVKEFLNEIGEDIQWLADLKSDECYFSRPCLVNPNLEDTVTRIVKLVNSYWRSPDLKEDSTPQSYQNVLFSTVEVDLFQMQAATQHRDEYRTEMGNAIKHREQNDGDDRLIKQVAENARIKRDELLTTPKINGKLYTGESWAAAYWRVSHTAHTGTAGLVFLLFPDEIIAQLNNVKLPEALVINCYAVQYGKWATPRRAPWKGQEVDVRCYMPTITGKKYLALEMKWDEAKVQIGFHHLGLIGDKSAAYVLPGWTRRMKIYSTAFKNDRYPTKRSPEDQTTRVYLFDLSMSDEQIQDFLNSK
;
A
#
# COMPACT_ATOMS: atom_id res chain seq x y z
N MET A 1 -4.05 -9.30 11.96
CA MET A 1 -4.71 -8.02 11.60
C MET A 1 -5.36 -7.30 12.81
N ARG A 2 -4.85 -7.46 14.04
CA ARG A 2 -5.20 -6.57 15.18
C ARG A 2 -4.07 -5.60 15.53
N VAL A 3 -2.90 -5.78 14.90
CA VAL A 3 -1.68 -5.02 15.13
C VAL A 3 -1.71 -3.68 14.35
N ASP A 4 -2.41 -3.62 13.20
CA ASP A 4 -2.45 -2.44 12.34
C ASP A 4 -3.33 -1.27 12.82
N LEU A 5 -4.29 -1.46 13.74
CA LEU A 5 -5.27 -0.39 14.04
C LEU A 5 -4.71 0.70 14.96
N GLN A 6 -3.88 0.32 15.94
CA GLN A 6 -3.13 1.28 16.77
C GLN A 6 -1.94 1.87 16.00
N GLU A 7 -1.35 1.10 15.08
CA GLU A 7 -0.19 1.52 14.29
C GLU A 7 -0.58 2.45 13.12
N ALA A 8 -1.72 2.23 12.46
CA ALA A 8 -2.28 3.19 11.50
C ALA A 8 -2.71 4.50 12.18
N GLN A 9 -3.10 4.45 13.45
CA GLN A 9 -3.36 5.66 14.26
C GLN A 9 -2.06 6.39 14.65
N ALA A 10 -0.95 5.67 14.83
CA ALA A 10 0.36 6.28 15.05
C ALA A 10 0.94 6.87 13.75
N GLU A 11 0.80 6.19 12.61
CA GLU A 11 1.13 6.74 11.29
C GLU A 11 0.28 7.98 10.99
N LEU A 12 -1.00 8.03 11.40
CA LEU A 12 -1.84 9.24 11.32
C LEU A 12 -1.34 10.41 12.19
N ALA A 13 -0.58 10.13 13.27
CA ALA A 13 -0.06 11.13 14.19
C ALA A 13 1.35 11.62 13.82
N ASP A 14 2.14 10.83 13.09
CA ASP A 14 3.52 11.16 12.67
C ASP A 14 3.60 11.80 11.26
N LEU A 15 2.46 12.12 10.63
CA LEU A 15 2.38 12.63 9.25
C LEU A 15 2.55 14.14 9.09
N ASP A 16 2.67 14.92 10.16
CA ASP A 16 2.94 16.37 10.06
C ASP A 16 4.32 16.67 9.44
N ASP A 17 5.24 15.68 9.40
CA ASP A 17 6.63 15.85 8.95
C ASP A 17 6.97 15.21 7.59
N ASN A 18 6.03 14.56 6.87
CA ASN A 18 6.34 13.95 5.56
C ASN A 18 5.19 14.06 4.53
N PRO A 19 5.16 15.15 3.73
CA PRO A 19 4.12 15.38 2.72
C PRO A 19 4.44 14.62 1.42
N ASP A 20 4.43 13.29 1.46
CA ASP A 20 4.39 12.49 0.24
C ASP A 20 2.95 12.47 -0.31
N ALA A 21 2.77 12.87 -1.57
CA ALA A 21 1.45 13.02 -2.21
C ALA A 21 0.61 11.73 -2.18
N GLU A 22 1.23 10.55 -2.20
CA GLU A 22 0.52 9.27 -2.04
C GLU A 22 -0.10 9.10 -0.64
N ALA A 23 0.57 9.56 0.41
CA ALA A 23 0.03 9.54 1.76
C ALA A 23 -1.23 10.43 1.87
N GLU A 24 -1.24 11.58 1.19
CA GLU A 24 -2.37 12.53 1.18
C GLU A 24 -3.62 11.96 0.46
N TYR A 25 -3.46 11.37 -0.73
CA TYR A 25 -4.59 10.70 -1.43
C TYR A 25 -5.13 9.50 -0.67
N ALA A 26 -4.21 8.74 -0.07
CA ALA A 26 -4.56 7.62 0.78
C ALA A 26 -5.28 8.11 2.05
N ASN A 27 -4.95 9.30 2.56
CA ASN A 27 -5.60 9.94 3.70
C ASN A 27 -7.06 10.31 3.38
N ILE A 28 -7.34 10.89 2.20
CA ILE A 28 -8.71 11.23 1.78
C ILE A 28 -9.65 10.01 1.80
N ALA A 29 -9.27 8.91 1.15
CA ALA A 29 -10.12 7.71 1.11
C ALA A 29 -10.37 7.15 2.53
N THR A 30 -9.36 7.20 3.40
CA THR A 30 -9.49 6.74 4.80
C THR A 30 -10.42 7.63 5.61
N ARG A 31 -10.27 8.96 5.50
CA ARG A 31 -11.15 9.94 6.15
C ARG A 31 -12.59 9.81 5.68
N VAL A 32 -12.81 9.59 4.38
CA VAL A 32 -14.14 9.32 3.81
C VAL A 32 -14.72 8.04 4.39
N ILE A 33 -13.97 6.93 4.44
CA ILE A 33 -14.43 5.66 5.03
C ILE A 33 -14.78 5.85 6.52
N GLN A 34 -13.99 6.61 7.27
CA GLN A 34 -14.25 6.88 8.68
C GLN A 34 -15.51 7.73 8.91
N ALA A 35 -15.78 8.68 8.02
CA ALA A 35 -16.97 9.53 8.05
C ALA A 35 -18.24 8.80 7.55
N ASP A 36 -18.08 7.80 6.69
CA ASP A 36 -19.18 7.06 6.07
C ASP A 36 -19.84 6.03 7.01
N ARG A 37 -20.51 6.52 8.05
CA ARG A 37 -21.20 5.69 9.06
C ARG A 37 -22.32 4.82 8.49
N ASN A 38 -22.87 5.19 7.35
CA ASN A 38 -23.97 4.48 6.68
C ASN A 38 -23.47 3.51 5.59
N GLY A 39 -22.17 3.51 5.28
CA GLY A 39 -21.54 2.67 4.26
C GLY A 39 -21.77 3.11 2.80
N LEU A 40 -22.32 4.31 2.58
CA LEU A 40 -22.77 4.81 1.29
C LEU A 40 -21.70 4.82 0.20
N LEU A 41 -20.44 5.05 0.53
CA LEU A 41 -19.33 5.14 -0.42
C LEU A 41 -18.36 3.95 -0.35
N LEU A 42 -18.59 2.94 0.51
CA LEU A 42 -17.69 1.79 0.62
C LEU A 42 -17.50 1.02 -0.69
N LEU A 43 -18.52 1.03 -1.55
CA LEU A 43 -18.49 0.43 -2.88
C LEU A 43 -18.20 1.43 -4.01
N HIS A 44 -18.00 2.70 -3.67
CA HIS A 44 -17.73 3.72 -4.65
C HIS A 44 -16.43 3.38 -5.42
N PRO A 45 -16.40 3.44 -6.77
CA PRO A 45 -15.24 3.02 -7.56
C PRO A 45 -13.91 3.66 -7.14
N TYR A 46 -13.92 4.95 -6.78
CA TYR A 46 -12.73 5.62 -6.23
C TYR A 46 -12.25 4.99 -4.92
N ILE A 47 -13.15 4.71 -3.99
CA ILE A 47 -12.82 4.15 -2.68
C ILE A 47 -12.32 2.72 -2.83
N VAL A 48 -13.01 1.90 -3.63
CA VAL A 48 -12.59 0.52 -3.92
C VAL A 48 -11.21 0.48 -4.56
N LYS A 49 -10.95 1.31 -5.58
CA LYS A 49 -9.63 1.41 -6.22
C LYS A 49 -8.55 1.78 -5.19
N LYS A 50 -8.78 2.80 -4.36
CA LYS A 50 -7.81 3.24 -3.33
C LYS A 50 -7.55 2.18 -2.26
N VAL A 51 -8.56 1.42 -1.87
CA VAL A 51 -8.39 0.28 -0.95
C VAL A 51 -7.58 -0.83 -1.61
N LYS A 52 -7.84 -1.16 -2.88
CA LYS A 52 -7.05 -2.15 -3.64
C LYS A 52 -5.58 -1.73 -3.76
N GLU A 53 -5.30 -0.47 -4.11
CA GLU A 53 -3.95 0.10 -4.18
C GLU A 53 -3.23 0.00 -2.81
N ARG A 54 -3.90 0.34 -1.71
CA ARG A 54 -3.32 0.17 -0.35
C ARG A 54 -3.04 -1.30 -0.02
N CYS A 55 -3.95 -2.21 -0.35
CA CYS A 55 -3.74 -3.65 -0.14
C CYS A 55 -2.54 -4.14 -0.97
N GLN A 56 -2.44 -3.71 -2.23
CA GLN A 56 -1.30 -4.01 -3.09
C GLN A 56 0.02 -3.55 -2.45
N GLN A 57 0.07 -2.31 -1.95
CA GLN A 57 1.28 -1.78 -1.32
C GLN A 57 1.67 -2.58 -0.07
N MET A 58 0.70 -2.97 0.75
CA MET A 58 0.93 -3.85 1.90
C MET A 58 1.56 -5.18 1.47
N TRP A 59 1.00 -5.84 0.44
CA TRP A 59 1.54 -7.08 -0.09
C TRP A 59 2.94 -6.91 -0.70
N LYS A 60 3.18 -5.83 -1.44
CA LYS A 60 4.51 -5.46 -1.96
C LYS A 60 5.51 -5.27 -0.83
N ASN A 61 5.14 -4.58 0.25
CA ASN A 61 5.99 -4.37 1.42
C ASN A 61 6.32 -5.69 2.14
N LEU A 62 5.34 -6.59 2.29
CA LEU A 62 5.56 -7.93 2.82
C LEU A 62 6.50 -8.75 1.92
N ALA A 63 6.35 -8.66 0.59
CA ALA A 63 7.20 -9.39 -0.35
C ALA A 63 8.64 -8.86 -0.40
N LYS A 64 8.82 -7.54 -0.30
CA LYS A 64 10.14 -6.89 -0.34
C LYS A 64 10.93 -7.00 0.97
N ALA A 65 10.25 -6.83 2.11
CA ALA A 65 10.91 -6.64 3.40
C ALA A 65 10.35 -7.53 4.52
N ALA A 66 9.47 -8.50 4.21
CA ALA A 66 8.77 -9.33 5.20
C ALA A 66 8.02 -8.53 6.28
N GLY A 67 7.69 -7.26 6.01
CA GLY A 67 7.08 -6.36 7.00
C GLY A 67 8.00 -5.94 8.15
N VAL A 68 9.31 -6.20 8.06
CA VAL A 68 10.27 -5.84 9.10
C VAL A 68 10.47 -4.33 9.12
N ARG A 69 10.13 -3.69 10.24
CA ARG A 69 10.45 -2.29 10.53
C ARG A 69 11.68 -2.22 11.43
N PHE A 70 12.51 -1.22 11.20
CA PHE A 70 13.74 -0.96 11.95
C PHE A 70 13.88 0.54 12.18
N TYR A 71 14.63 0.91 13.20
CA TYR A 71 14.94 2.32 13.45
C TYR A 71 16.07 2.77 12.55
N SER A 72 16.07 4.04 12.13
CA SER A 72 17.19 4.69 11.46
C SER A 72 17.65 5.84 12.34
N VAL A 73 18.94 5.89 12.69
CA VAL A 73 19.50 6.94 13.55
C VAL A 73 20.82 7.46 13.03
N MET A 74 21.05 8.76 13.26
CA MET A 74 22.25 9.46 12.81
C MET A 74 23.49 9.02 13.62
N CYS A 75 24.60 8.82 12.92
CA CYS A 75 25.88 8.39 13.49
C CYS A 75 26.66 9.57 14.04
N LEU A 76 27.23 9.41 15.23
CA LEU A 76 28.15 10.36 15.85
C LEU A 76 29.43 9.67 16.32
N PRO A 77 30.59 10.36 16.27
CA PRO A 77 31.83 9.79 16.73
C PRO A 77 31.94 9.89 18.26
N ASP A 78 32.31 8.81 18.94
CA ASP A 78 32.66 8.82 20.36
C ASP A 78 33.87 7.94 20.65
N GLN A 79 35.01 8.60 20.91
CA GLN A 79 36.28 7.95 21.22
C GLN A 79 36.28 7.24 22.57
N TYR A 80 35.30 7.49 23.45
CA TYR A 80 35.16 6.74 24.70
C TYR A 80 35.17 5.22 24.47
N PHE A 81 34.59 4.78 23.35
CA PHE A 81 34.45 3.38 22.98
C PHE A 81 35.73 2.73 22.45
N GLU A 82 36.83 3.48 22.25
CA GLU A 82 38.13 2.93 21.84
C GLU A 82 38.65 1.87 22.84
N ARG A 83 38.22 1.93 24.10
CA ARG A 83 38.50 0.92 25.13
C ARG A 83 38.04 -0.51 24.77
N TYR A 84 37.10 -0.63 23.83
CA TYR A 84 36.56 -1.91 23.38
C TYR A 84 37.16 -2.39 22.06
N GLN A 85 38.10 -1.64 21.47
CA GLN A 85 38.76 -2.02 20.22
C GLN A 85 40.27 -2.18 20.39
N MET A 86 40.86 -3.09 19.64
CA MET A 86 42.29 -3.37 19.61
C MET A 86 42.72 -3.57 18.17
N LYS A 87 43.80 -2.89 17.76
CA LYS A 87 44.42 -3.13 16.46
C LYS A 87 45.27 -4.40 16.52
N VAL A 88 45.00 -5.35 15.63
CA VAL A 88 45.76 -6.61 15.53
C VAL A 88 46.92 -6.46 14.53
N PRO A 89 47.92 -7.37 14.53
CA PRO A 89 49.14 -7.22 13.73
C PRO A 89 48.94 -7.11 12.21
N ASP A 90 47.85 -7.67 11.68
CA ASP A 90 47.48 -7.57 10.26
C ASP A 90 46.90 -6.19 9.88
N GLY A 91 46.77 -5.28 10.86
CA GLY A 91 46.25 -3.93 10.67
C GLY A 91 44.74 -3.80 10.84
N SER A 92 44.00 -4.91 10.99
CA SER A 92 42.56 -4.89 11.22
C SER A 92 42.19 -4.57 12.68
N TRP A 93 40.92 -4.24 12.91
CA TRP A 93 40.39 -3.94 14.23
C TRP A 93 39.64 -5.14 14.80
N LYS A 94 39.94 -5.49 16.04
CA LYS A 94 39.20 -6.47 16.82
C LYS A 94 38.43 -5.76 17.93
N TYR A 95 37.14 -6.11 18.08
CA TYR A 95 36.24 -5.50 19.05
C TYR A 95 35.81 -6.49 20.12
N ASN A 96 35.71 -6.06 21.37
CA ASN A 96 35.21 -6.88 22.48
C ASN A 96 34.46 -6.05 23.55
N PRO A 97 33.15 -5.82 23.39
CA PRO A 97 32.33 -6.08 22.19
C PRO A 97 32.38 -4.91 21.20
N LYS A 98 31.77 -5.07 20.01
CA LYS A 98 31.34 -3.92 19.21
C LYS A 98 30.33 -3.13 20.04
N ALA A 99 30.63 -1.88 20.36
CA ALA A 99 29.90 -1.11 21.37
C ALA A 99 29.51 0.27 20.84
N PHE A 100 28.33 0.73 21.26
CA PHE A 100 27.82 2.05 20.95
C PHE A 100 27.03 2.64 22.12
N CYS A 101 26.70 3.92 22.01
CA CYS A 101 25.78 4.61 22.88
C CYS A 101 24.57 5.12 22.10
N SER A 102 23.37 4.83 22.58
CA SER A 102 22.18 5.60 22.21
C SER A 102 21.18 5.63 23.36
N LYS A 103 20.81 6.82 23.82
CA LYS A 103 19.87 6.98 24.95
C LYS A 103 18.44 6.60 24.58
N SER A 104 18.05 6.79 23.30
CA SER A 104 16.72 6.45 22.79
C SER A 104 16.38 4.96 22.89
N PHE A 105 17.39 4.10 23.02
CA PHE A 105 17.23 2.65 23.04
C PHE A 105 17.68 2.05 24.37
N LYS A 106 17.03 0.98 24.82
CA LYS A 106 17.41 0.27 26.05
C LYS A 106 18.80 -0.37 25.92
N LYS A 107 19.52 -0.53 27.03
CA LYS A 107 20.76 -1.34 27.08
C LYS A 107 20.44 -2.78 26.65
N SER A 108 21.02 -3.22 25.54
CA SER A 108 20.81 -4.55 24.94
C SER A 108 21.79 -4.74 23.77
N GLU A 109 21.84 -5.96 23.24
CA GLU A 109 22.42 -6.26 21.93
C GLU A 109 21.43 -5.90 20.81
N TYR A 110 21.93 -5.26 19.76
CA TYR A 110 21.19 -4.85 18.57
C TYR A 110 21.84 -5.44 17.32
N ILE A 111 21.00 -5.81 16.35
CA ILE A 111 21.43 -5.98 14.97
C ILE A 111 21.54 -4.58 14.37
N VAL A 112 22.72 -4.23 13.89
CA VAL A 112 23.06 -2.95 13.28
C VAL A 112 23.41 -3.20 11.82
N PHE A 113 22.83 -2.42 10.92
CA PHE A 113 23.11 -2.55 9.49
C PHE A 113 22.98 -1.20 8.78
N CYS A 114 23.34 -1.18 7.50
CA CYS A 114 23.33 0.03 6.69
C CYS A 114 22.73 -0.22 5.31
N ASN A 115 22.06 0.79 4.73
CA ASN A 115 21.56 0.74 3.36
C ASN A 115 22.31 1.75 2.46
N PRO A 116 22.74 1.37 1.24
CA PRO A 116 22.69 0.01 0.69
C PRO A 116 23.68 -0.93 1.41
N MET A 117 23.32 -2.22 1.49
CA MET A 117 24.21 -3.28 1.96
C MET A 117 25.05 -3.79 0.79
N ARG A 118 26.38 -3.83 0.96
CA ARG A 118 27.32 -4.36 -0.04
C ARG A 118 27.42 -5.88 0.05
N HIS A 119 27.49 -6.38 1.28
CA HIS A 119 27.64 -7.81 1.59
C HIS A 119 27.16 -8.11 3.02
N TRP A 120 27.22 -9.37 3.45
CA TRP A 120 26.76 -9.77 4.78
C TRP A 120 27.50 -9.12 5.96
N GLY A 121 28.75 -8.67 5.76
CA GLY A 121 29.51 -7.89 6.76
C GLY A 121 28.91 -6.52 7.13
N ASP A 122 27.98 -5.99 6.32
CA ASP A 122 27.24 -4.76 6.62
C ASP A 122 26.07 -5.00 7.58
N VAL A 123 25.92 -6.22 8.10
CA VAL A 123 24.96 -6.59 9.14
C VAL A 123 25.73 -7.17 10.33
N GLN A 124 25.67 -6.50 11.46
CA GLN A 124 26.54 -6.76 12.61
C GLN A 124 25.76 -6.78 13.93
N LEU A 125 26.36 -7.34 14.99
CA LEU A 125 25.80 -7.34 16.35
C LEU A 125 26.58 -6.38 17.24
N TRP A 126 25.93 -5.32 17.72
CA TRP A 126 26.54 -4.31 18.58
C TRP A 126 25.82 -4.21 19.93
N GLN A 127 26.56 -3.79 20.96
CA GLN A 127 26.06 -3.66 22.33
C GLN A 127 25.81 -2.17 22.67
N ASN A 128 24.57 -1.82 23.02
CA ASN A 128 24.26 -0.49 23.53
C ASN A 128 24.65 -0.40 25.01
N LYS A 129 25.77 0.25 25.30
CA LYS A 129 26.31 0.37 26.66
C LYS A 129 25.73 1.57 27.44
N GLN A 130 25.14 2.56 26.75
CA GLN A 130 24.73 3.87 27.29
C GLN A 130 25.77 4.48 28.24
N GLU A 131 26.95 4.73 27.70
CA GLU A 131 28.10 5.35 28.35
C GLU A 131 28.83 6.22 27.32
N GLY A 132 29.92 6.89 27.71
CA GLY A 132 30.60 7.85 26.84
C GLY A 132 29.94 9.23 26.83
N ALA A 133 30.33 10.04 25.84
CA ALA A 133 29.94 11.44 25.72
C ALA A 133 28.44 11.59 25.43
N PHE A 134 27.86 10.64 24.70
CA PHE A 134 26.47 10.70 24.21
C PHE A 134 25.45 9.98 25.11
N ARG A 135 25.82 9.61 26.34
CA ARG A 135 24.96 8.84 27.27
C ARG A 135 23.63 9.50 27.63
N TYR A 136 23.51 10.81 27.40
CA TYR A 136 22.30 11.59 27.69
C TYR A 136 21.61 12.12 26.42
N GLU A 137 22.17 11.88 25.23
CA GLU A 137 21.68 12.40 23.96
C GLU A 137 20.68 11.45 23.30
N TYR A 138 19.51 11.98 22.94
CA TYR A 138 18.46 11.24 22.23
C TYR A 138 18.61 11.39 20.70
N GLY A 139 18.12 10.41 19.96
CA GLY A 139 17.99 10.47 18.49
C GLY A 139 19.26 10.07 17.73
N THR A 140 20.35 9.76 18.42
CA THR A 140 21.66 9.49 17.81
C THR A 140 22.20 8.13 18.21
N LEU A 141 23.13 7.61 17.41
CA LEU A 141 23.99 6.49 17.76
C LEU A 141 25.44 6.96 17.73
N ALA A 142 26.14 6.82 18.86
CA ALA A 142 27.53 7.19 18.98
C ALA A 142 28.44 5.96 19.10
N ALA A 143 29.47 5.88 18.27
CA ALA A 143 30.46 4.79 18.25
C ALA A 143 31.84 5.33 17.80
N THR A 144 32.89 4.52 17.93
CA THR A 144 34.21 4.86 17.37
C THR A 144 34.13 5.02 15.85
N ARG A 145 34.91 5.95 15.30
CA ARG A 145 34.99 6.17 13.84
C ARG A 145 35.37 4.88 13.09
N GLU A 146 36.28 4.10 13.65
CA GLU A 146 36.76 2.86 13.03
C GLU A 146 35.63 1.84 12.89
N LEU A 147 34.80 1.68 13.92
CA LEU A 147 33.64 0.79 13.89
C LEU A 147 32.57 1.25 12.88
N LEU A 148 32.34 2.56 12.76
CA LEU A 148 31.41 3.11 11.76
C LEU A 148 31.92 2.86 10.33
N LEU A 149 33.24 3.00 10.11
CA LEU A 149 33.88 2.74 8.83
C LEU A 149 33.78 1.27 8.40
N GLU A 150 33.68 0.31 9.33
CA GLU A 150 33.40 -1.09 8.98
C GLU A 150 32.04 -1.28 8.28
N LEU A 151 31.06 -0.41 8.57
CA LEU A 151 29.78 -0.36 7.86
C LEU A 151 29.81 0.56 6.63
N GLY A 152 30.99 1.07 6.25
CA GLY A 152 31.12 2.07 5.20
C GLY A 152 30.40 3.38 5.53
N ARG A 153 30.26 3.71 6.81
CA ARG A 153 29.65 4.96 7.29
C ARG A 153 30.68 5.90 7.88
N ASP A 154 30.39 7.18 7.83
CA ASP A 154 31.11 8.19 8.60
C ASP A 154 30.14 9.03 9.45
N THR A 155 30.45 10.30 9.70
CA THR A 155 29.75 11.12 10.69
C THR A 155 29.39 12.50 10.14
N ASP A 156 29.23 12.62 8.83
CA ASP A 156 28.83 13.87 8.15
C ASP A 156 27.30 14.01 7.94
N GLY A 157 26.52 13.07 8.49
CA GLY A 157 25.07 12.99 8.34
C GLY A 157 24.55 11.56 8.15
N ASP A 158 25.45 10.58 8.06
CA ASP A 158 25.15 9.18 7.85
C ASP A 158 24.23 8.55 8.91
N PHE A 159 23.32 7.69 8.45
CA PHE A 159 22.40 6.93 9.30
C PHE A 159 22.74 5.43 9.30
N VAL A 160 22.52 4.80 10.45
CA VAL A 160 22.53 3.35 10.63
C VAL A 160 21.18 2.84 11.05
N GLN A 161 20.86 1.63 10.62
CA GLN A 161 19.62 0.95 10.94
C GLN A 161 19.80 0.01 12.13
N LEU A 162 18.80 -0.03 13.02
CA LEU A 162 18.86 -0.75 14.28
C LEU A 162 17.61 -1.59 14.51
N ILE A 163 17.82 -2.81 14.99
CA ILE A 163 16.73 -3.64 15.52
C ILE A 163 17.23 -4.47 16.70
N LYS A 164 16.38 -4.66 17.73
CA LYS A 164 16.79 -5.47 18.88
C LYS A 164 17.05 -6.90 18.44
N SER A 165 18.21 -7.43 18.79
CA SER A 165 18.65 -8.75 18.35
C SER A 165 17.75 -9.88 18.86
N ASN A 166 17.24 -9.75 20.09
CA ASN A 166 16.35 -10.74 20.71
C ASN A 166 14.96 -10.83 20.06
N THR A 167 14.55 -9.83 19.26
CA THR A 167 13.34 -9.91 18.44
C THR A 167 13.50 -10.96 17.33
N TYR A 168 14.73 -11.23 16.88
CA TYR A 168 15.04 -12.17 15.80
C TYR A 168 16.18 -13.12 16.21
N PRO A 169 15.93 -14.07 17.14
CA PRO A 169 16.98 -14.91 17.72
C PRO A 169 17.71 -15.79 16.69
N ASN A 170 16.99 -16.27 15.66
CA ASN A 170 17.58 -17.06 14.58
C ASN A 170 18.49 -16.20 13.69
N LEU A 171 18.06 -14.97 13.35
CA LEU A 171 18.87 -14.04 12.58
C LEU A 171 20.11 -13.59 13.36
N ARG A 172 19.94 -13.26 14.64
CA ARG A 172 21.04 -12.99 15.57
C ARG A 172 22.06 -14.13 15.56
N THR A 173 21.60 -15.37 15.66
CA THR A 173 22.48 -16.55 15.64
C THR A 173 23.20 -16.70 14.30
N ALA A 174 22.52 -16.46 13.18
CA ALA A 174 23.15 -16.48 11.86
C ALA A 174 24.25 -15.41 11.73
N ILE A 175 23.97 -14.17 12.14
CA ILE A 175 24.94 -13.05 12.08
C ILE A 175 26.17 -13.35 12.94
N ALA A 176 25.98 -13.91 14.14
CA ALA A 176 27.07 -14.29 15.02
C ALA A 176 28.00 -15.37 14.43
N ASN A 177 27.53 -16.11 13.41
CA ASN A 177 28.26 -17.19 12.74
C ASN A 177 28.56 -16.87 11.26
N PHE A 178 28.49 -15.60 10.85
CA PHE A 178 28.86 -15.24 9.49
C PHE A 178 30.32 -15.60 9.19
N PRO A 179 30.63 -16.08 7.97
CA PRO A 179 32.00 -16.23 7.54
C PRO A 179 32.66 -14.85 7.43
N GLN A 180 33.99 -14.85 7.34
CA GLN A 180 34.76 -13.62 7.13
C GLN A 180 34.20 -12.86 5.91
N PRO A 181 33.78 -11.59 6.08
CA PRO A 181 33.20 -10.82 5.00
C PRO A 181 34.24 -10.44 3.94
N PRO A 182 33.80 -10.07 2.73
CA PRO A 182 34.65 -9.40 1.75
C PRO A 182 35.40 -8.21 2.35
N SER A 183 36.63 -7.99 1.91
CA SER A 183 37.40 -6.80 2.26
C SER A 183 37.11 -5.69 1.24
N VAL A 184 36.20 -4.78 1.57
CA VAL A 184 35.94 -3.58 0.75
C VAL A 184 36.84 -2.44 1.22
N GLN A 185 37.63 -1.89 0.30
CA GLN A 185 38.53 -0.78 0.60
C GLN A 185 37.88 0.54 0.21
N LYS A 186 37.83 1.50 1.15
CA LYS A 186 37.48 2.89 0.86
C LYS A 186 38.69 3.57 0.21
N LEU A 187 38.68 3.66 -1.11
CA LEU A 187 39.74 4.29 -1.89
C LEU A 187 39.84 5.80 -1.57
N PRO A 188 41.03 6.42 -1.68
CA PRO A 188 41.18 7.86 -1.53
C PRO A 188 40.34 8.62 -2.57
N LYS A 189 39.97 9.88 -2.34
CA LYS A 189 39.22 10.63 -3.36
C LYS A 189 40.16 11.10 -4.47
N VAL A 190 39.78 10.88 -5.74
CA VAL A 190 40.51 11.41 -6.91
C VAL A 190 39.80 12.68 -7.40
N PRO A 191 40.51 13.80 -7.62
CA PRO A 191 39.91 15.02 -8.13
C PRO A 191 39.25 14.82 -9.50
N LEU A 192 38.07 15.42 -9.69
CA LEU A 192 37.42 15.49 -11.00
C LEU A 192 38.23 16.39 -11.94
N THR A 193 38.47 15.94 -13.16
CA THR A 193 39.23 16.68 -14.18
C THR A 193 38.35 17.04 -15.38
N GLY A 194 38.54 18.22 -15.97
CA GLY A 194 37.84 18.66 -17.18
C GLY A 194 37.09 19.98 -17.00
N SER A 195 36.36 20.39 -18.04
CA SER A 195 35.46 21.54 -17.97
C SER A 195 34.21 21.21 -17.14
N PHE A 196 33.49 22.22 -16.67
CA PHE A 196 32.20 22.02 -15.99
C PHE A 196 31.22 21.20 -16.84
N GLN A 197 31.17 21.45 -18.15
CA GLN A 197 30.34 20.68 -19.07
C GLN A 197 30.75 19.21 -19.13
N GLN A 198 32.06 18.91 -19.18
CA GLN A 198 32.54 17.53 -19.21
C GLN A 198 32.23 16.80 -17.91
N ILE A 199 32.43 17.48 -16.77
CA ILE A 199 32.08 16.94 -15.46
C ILE A 199 30.57 16.67 -15.39
N ALA A 200 29.73 17.62 -15.81
CA ALA A 200 28.28 17.46 -15.81
C ALA A 200 27.83 16.27 -16.69
N ILE A 201 28.41 16.10 -17.88
CA ILE A 201 28.12 14.95 -18.75
C ILE A 201 28.53 13.64 -18.08
N ASN A 202 29.73 13.59 -17.50
CA ASN A 202 30.24 12.39 -16.85
C ASN A 202 29.41 12.02 -15.60
N SER A 203 28.89 13.00 -14.87
CA SER A 203 28.01 12.80 -13.71
C SER A 203 26.63 12.24 -14.06
N MET A 204 26.23 12.22 -15.34
CA MET A 204 24.97 11.60 -15.77
C MET A 204 25.08 10.06 -15.88
N ASN A 205 26.29 9.49 -15.80
CA ASN A 205 26.47 8.04 -15.81
C ASN A 205 26.40 7.49 -14.37
N ASP A 206 25.24 6.94 -13.98
CA ASP A 206 25.06 6.25 -12.71
C ASP A 206 25.07 4.72 -12.88
N LEU A 207 26.13 4.07 -12.38
CA LEU A 207 26.25 2.61 -12.38
C LEU A 207 25.77 1.98 -11.06
N THR A 208 25.39 2.77 -10.06
CA THR A 208 24.95 2.27 -8.74
C THR A 208 23.81 1.26 -8.88
N GLY A 209 22.81 1.60 -9.68
CA GLY A 209 21.67 0.71 -9.95
C GLY A 209 22.06 -0.59 -10.68
N VAL A 210 23.05 -0.51 -11.59
CA VAL A 210 23.55 -1.67 -12.32
C VAL A 210 24.29 -2.62 -11.38
N VAL A 211 25.24 -2.11 -10.59
CA VAL A 211 26.01 -2.93 -9.65
C VAL A 211 25.11 -3.55 -8.58
N ALA A 212 24.17 -2.77 -8.02
CA ALA A 212 23.20 -3.27 -7.05
C ALA A 212 22.30 -4.39 -7.63
N SER A 213 21.88 -4.25 -8.90
CA SER A 213 21.14 -5.29 -9.60
C SER A 213 21.96 -6.57 -9.76
N LEU A 214 23.24 -6.46 -10.16
CA LEU A 214 24.14 -7.61 -10.28
C LEU A 214 24.38 -8.30 -8.92
N LEU A 215 24.52 -7.55 -7.82
CA LEU A 215 24.61 -8.13 -6.47
C LEU A 215 23.35 -8.93 -6.12
N GLY A 216 22.17 -8.35 -6.36
CA GLY A 216 20.89 -9.02 -6.15
C GLY A 216 20.76 -10.32 -6.95
N ARG A 217 21.16 -10.28 -8.23
CA ARG A 217 21.17 -11.46 -9.10
C ARG A 217 22.16 -12.52 -8.63
N THR A 218 23.38 -12.11 -8.27
CA THR A 218 24.42 -13.00 -7.76
C THR A 218 23.93 -13.75 -6.51
N ARG A 219 23.29 -13.05 -5.56
CA ARG A 219 22.73 -13.65 -4.36
C ARG A 219 21.59 -14.62 -4.66
N ALA A 220 20.69 -14.26 -5.57
CA ALA A 220 19.57 -15.13 -5.95
C ALA A 220 20.06 -16.43 -6.63
N LEU A 221 21.10 -16.34 -7.45
CA LEU A 221 21.70 -17.47 -8.17
C LEU A 221 22.77 -18.22 -7.36
N ARG A 222 23.03 -17.83 -6.11
CA ARG A 222 24.05 -18.41 -5.23
C ARG A 222 25.47 -18.39 -5.84
N ALA A 223 25.77 -17.35 -6.61
CA ALA A 223 27.01 -17.19 -7.36
C ALA A 223 28.09 -16.37 -6.62
N GLU A 224 27.86 -15.97 -5.37
CA GLU A 224 28.70 -15.01 -4.64
C GLU A 224 30.16 -15.46 -4.53
N ASN A 225 30.35 -16.76 -4.31
CA ASN A 225 31.66 -17.37 -4.08
C ASN A 225 32.33 -17.89 -5.37
N ILE A 226 31.70 -17.72 -6.53
CA ILE A 226 32.32 -18.07 -7.82
C ILE A 226 33.46 -17.10 -8.08
N ILE A 227 34.59 -17.64 -8.54
CA ILE A 227 35.78 -16.86 -8.91
C ILE A 227 35.76 -16.66 -10.42
N LEU A 228 35.84 -15.41 -10.87
CA LEU A 228 35.95 -15.06 -12.28
C LEU A 228 37.29 -14.35 -12.53
N ALA A 229 37.80 -14.49 -13.75
CA ALA A 229 38.91 -13.68 -14.23
C ALA A 229 38.37 -12.28 -14.59
N ILE A 230 38.65 -11.30 -13.74
CA ILE A 230 38.17 -9.92 -13.92
C ILE A 230 39.23 -9.12 -14.69
N PRO A 231 38.90 -8.51 -15.83
CA PRO A 231 39.82 -7.64 -16.56
C PRO A 231 40.36 -6.51 -15.66
N GLY A 232 41.67 -6.29 -15.69
CA GLY A 232 42.35 -5.29 -14.86
C GLY A 232 42.76 -5.78 -13.47
N GLU A 233 42.33 -6.97 -13.05
CA GLU A 233 42.72 -7.60 -11.78
C GLU A 233 43.72 -8.73 -12.03
N SER A 234 44.82 -8.77 -11.26
CA SER A 234 45.92 -9.70 -11.50
C SER A 234 45.63 -11.15 -11.09
N GLU A 235 44.65 -11.35 -10.21
CA GLU A 235 44.18 -12.66 -9.75
C GLU A 235 42.66 -12.75 -9.94
N GLY A 236 42.15 -13.95 -10.18
CA GLY A 236 40.69 -14.15 -10.25
C GLY A 236 40.03 -13.73 -8.92
N MET A 237 38.90 -13.03 -9.00
CA MET A 237 38.19 -12.50 -7.84
C MET A 237 36.86 -13.21 -7.64
N ARG A 238 36.44 -13.39 -6.38
CA ARG A 238 35.06 -13.80 -6.10
C ARG A 238 34.11 -12.71 -6.57
N ILE A 239 33.00 -13.09 -7.20
CA ILE A 239 32.01 -12.14 -7.72
C ILE A 239 31.56 -11.17 -6.61
N VAL A 240 31.33 -11.65 -5.39
CA VAL A 240 30.90 -10.79 -4.28
C VAL A 240 31.97 -9.80 -3.84
N ASP A 241 33.26 -10.15 -3.88
CA ASP A 241 34.33 -9.23 -3.51
C ASP A 241 34.42 -8.10 -4.52
N PHE A 242 34.42 -8.45 -5.80
CA PHE A 242 34.44 -7.49 -6.92
C PHE A 242 33.23 -6.56 -6.89
N LEU A 243 32.00 -7.10 -6.87
CA LEU A 243 30.79 -6.28 -6.90
C LEU A 243 30.62 -5.40 -5.64
N SER A 244 31.09 -5.86 -4.48
CA SER A 244 31.06 -5.05 -3.25
C SER A 244 31.99 -3.84 -3.35
N GLN A 245 33.17 -4.02 -3.95
CA GLN A 245 34.12 -2.93 -4.22
C GLN A 245 33.56 -1.96 -5.27
N GLU A 246 32.99 -2.47 -6.36
CA GLU A 246 32.37 -1.64 -7.40
C GLU A 246 31.18 -0.83 -6.88
N LEU A 247 30.38 -1.38 -5.97
CA LEU A 247 29.29 -0.63 -5.36
C LEU A 247 29.83 0.53 -4.51
N GLN A 248 30.92 0.32 -3.77
CA GLN A 248 31.57 1.37 -3.01
C GLN A 248 32.12 2.50 -3.91
N ILE A 249 32.67 2.15 -5.08
CA ILE A 249 33.13 3.12 -6.07
C ILE A 249 31.95 3.88 -6.66
N ALA A 250 30.86 3.18 -7.03
CA ALA A 250 29.69 3.77 -7.65
C ALA A 250 28.99 4.81 -6.75
N VAL A 251 28.83 4.52 -5.45
CA VAL A 251 28.22 5.48 -4.49
C VAL A 251 29.09 6.72 -4.26
N ASP A 252 30.39 6.63 -4.52
CA ASP A 252 31.35 7.73 -4.36
C ASP A 252 31.68 8.44 -5.70
N SER A 253 31.07 8.02 -6.82
CA SER A 253 31.40 8.48 -8.18
C SER A 253 31.22 9.98 -8.40
N LEU A 254 30.20 10.60 -7.80
CA LEU A 254 29.98 12.05 -7.92
C LEU A 254 31.00 12.91 -7.17
N LYS A 255 31.73 12.31 -6.21
CA LYS A 255 32.74 13.00 -5.38
C LYS A 255 34.17 12.50 -5.62
N SER A 256 34.36 11.59 -6.57
CA SER A 256 35.64 10.96 -6.86
C SER A 256 35.70 10.51 -8.32
N ALA A 257 36.78 10.83 -9.03
CA ALA A 257 36.98 10.41 -10.42
C ALA A 257 37.38 8.93 -10.59
N TYR A 258 37.26 8.10 -9.55
CA TYR A 258 37.53 6.67 -9.67
C TYR A 258 36.45 6.01 -10.55
N PRO A 259 36.80 5.46 -11.72
CA PRO A 259 35.82 4.82 -12.59
C PRO A 259 35.50 3.42 -12.06
N ASN A 260 34.24 3.00 -12.24
CA ASN A 260 33.87 1.60 -12.12
C ASN A 260 34.53 0.75 -13.22
N ASN A 261 34.84 -0.51 -12.92
CA ASN A 261 35.38 -1.48 -13.86
C ASN A 261 34.26 -2.07 -14.74
N VAL A 262 33.88 -1.34 -15.80
CA VAL A 262 32.77 -1.72 -16.70
C VAL A 262 33.01 -3.08 -17.37
N GLU A 263 34.23 -3.36 -17.82
CA GLU A 263 34.58 -4.65 -18.45
C GLU A 263 34.38 -5.82 -17.48
N GLY A 264 34.79 -5.65 -16.21
CA GLY A 264 34.52 -6.63 -15.16
C GLY A 264 33.04 -6.81 -14.85
N LEU A 265 32.25 -5.72 -14.85
CA LEU A 265 30.79 -5.79 -14.68
C LEU A 265 30.12 -6.55 -15.83
N ASP A 266 30.60 -6.38 -17.06
CA ASP A 266 30.11 -7.12 -18.23
C ASP A 266 30.43 -8.61 -18.12
N VAL A 267 31.64 -8.99 -17.69
CA VAL A 267 32.01 -10.40 -17.43
C VAL A 267 31.08 -11.05 -16.40
N VAL A 268 30.81 -10.36 -15.29
CA VAL A 268 29.86 -10.86 -14.28
C VAL A 268 28.46 -10.98 -14.85
N LYS A 269 28.01 -9.97 -15.61
CA LYS A 269 26.67 -9.96 -16.22
C LYS A 269 26.50 -11.11 -17.21
N GLU A 270 27.48 -11.36 -18.06
CA GLU A 270 27.50 -12.48 -19.01
C GLU A 270 27.41 -13.81 -18.28
N PHE A 271 28.26 -14.03 -17.26
CA PHE A 271 28.22 -15.24 -16.44
C PHE A 271 26.84 -15.47 -15.80
N LEU A 272 26.24 -14.43 -15.21
CA LEU A 272 24.90 -14.54 -14.60
C LEU A 272 23.79 -14.77 -15.65
N ASN A 273 23.98 -14.35 -16.90
CA ASN A 273 23.04 -14.63 -17.99
C ASN A 273 23.17 -16.09 -18.47
N GLU A 274 24.38 -16.66 -18.49
CA GLU A 274 24.61 -18.06 -18.88
C GLU A 274 23.97 -19.07 -17.92
N ILE A 275 23.87 -18.74 -16.63
CA ILE A 275 23.14 -19.57 -15.65
C ILE A 275 21.67 -19.78 -16.07
N GLY A 276 21.08 -18.85 -16.82
CA GLY A 276 19.78 -19.02 -17.48
C GLY A 276 18.55 -19.03 -16.57
N GLU A 277 18.73 -18.91 -15.25
CA GLU A 277 17.64 -18.86 -14.28
C GLU A 277 17.09 -17.43 -14.14
N ASP A 278 15.81 -17.27 -14.44
CA ASP A 278 15.13 -15.98 -14.41
C ASP A 278 14.67 -15.58 -12.99
N ILE A 279 15.04 -14.37 -12.57
CA ILE A 279 14.68 -13.81 -11.26
C ILE A 279 13.46 -12.89 -11.45
N GLN A 280 12.33 -13.54 -11.73
CA GLN A 280 11.09 -12.87 -12.14
C GLN A 280 10.59 -11.80 -11.16
N TRP A 281 10.74 -12.04 -9.86
CA TRP A 281 10.24 -11.13 -8.83
C TRP A 281 10.94 -9.76 -8.87
N LEU A 282 12.18 -9.67 -9.37
CA LEU A 282 12.95 -8.42 -9.36
C LEU A 282 12.31 -7.35 -10.25
N ALA A 283 11.89 -7.74 -11.45
CA ALA A 283 11.15 -6.88 -12.36
C ALA A 283 9.67 -6.79 -11.97
N ASP A 284 9.05 -7.91 -11.60
CA ASP A 284 7.61 -7.97 -11.37
C ASP A 284 7.16 -7.18 -10.14
N LEU A 285 8.00 -7.02 -9.11
CA LEU A 285 7.71 -6.15 -7.96
C LEU A 285 7.55 -4.66 -8.33
N LYS A 286 8.00 -4.26 -9.52
CA LYS A 286 7.79 -2.92 -10.09
C LYS A 286 6.51 -2.83 -10.93
N SER A 287 5.87 -3.96 -11.26
CA SER A 287 4.63 -3.99 -12.04
C SER A 287 3.44 -3.47 -11.23
N ASP A 288 2.56 -2.71 -11.91
CA ASP A 288 1.28 -2.25 -11.37
C ASP A 288 0.28 -3.40 -11.18
N GLU A 289 0.46 -4.54 -11.87
CA GLU A 289 -0.41 -5.72 -11.72
C GLU A 289 -0.05 -6.57 -10.50
N CYS A 290 1.23 -6.55 -10.11
CA CYS A 290 1.76 -7.36 -9.03
C CYS A 290 1.09 -7.03 -7.70
N TYR A 291 0.46 -8.04 -7.10
CA TYR A 291 -0.43 -7.99 -5.94
C TYR A 291 -1.69 -7.12 -6.07
N PHE A 292 -1.94 -6.51 -7.23
CA PHE A 292 -3.20 -5.83 -7.54
C PHE A 292 -4.21 -6.82 -8.12
N SER A 293 -3.87 -7.43 -9.26
CA SER A 293 -4.72 -8.37 -9.99
C SER A 293 -4.23 -9.82 -9.89
N ARG A 294 -2.94 -10.03 -9.59
CA ARG A 294 -2.29 -11.35 -9.54
C ARG A 294 -1.18 -11.39 -8.47
N PRO A 295 -0.76 -12.57 -7.99
CA PRO A 295 0.43 -12.68 -7.14
C PRO A 295 1.71 -12.27 -7.90
N CYS A 296 2.80 -12.06 -7.17
CA CYS A 296 4.10 -11.75 -7.75
C CYS A 296 4.67 -12.97 -8.48
N LEU A 297 5.26 -12.76 -9.65
CA LEU A 297 5.91 -13.82 -10.43
C LEU A 297 7.18 -14.31 -9.72
N VAL A 298 7.35 -15.63 -9.68
CA VAL A 298 8.49 -16.30 -9.07
C VAL A 298 8.89 -17.49 -9.89
N ASN A 299 10.20 -17.72 -10.02
CA ASN A 299 10.73 -18.96 -10.55
C ASN A 299 10.61 -20.07 -9.48
N PRO A 300 9.91 -21.19 -9.76
CA PRO A 300 9.71 -22.25 -8.78
C PRO A 300 11.01 -22.96 -8.40
N ASN A 301 12.04 -22.96 -9.25
CA ASN A 301 13.32 -23.63 -9.02
C ASN A 301 14.25 -22.85 -8.10
N LEU A 302 14.04 -21.53 -7.96
CA LEU A 302 14.86 -20.70 -7.09
C LEU A 302 14.48 -20.90 -5.62
N GLU A 303 15.51 -21.10 -4.79
CA GLU A 303 15.40 -21.30 -3.35
C GLU A 303 16.18 -20.26 -2.54
N ASP A 304 16.51 -19.11 -3.11
CA ASP A 304 17.07 -18.01 -2.34
C ASP A 304 16.06 -17.45 -1.34
N THR A 305 16.56 -16.70 -0.36
CA THR A 305 15.76 -16.17 0.74
C THR A 305 14.62 -15.26 0.24
N VAL A 306 14.85 -14.42 -0.77
CA VAL A 306 13.84 -13.49 -1.27
C VAL A 306 12.77 -14.26 -2.02
N THR A 307 13.14 -15.18 -2.90
CA THR A 307 12.15 -16.04 -3.59
C THR A 307 11.29 -16.82 -2.59
N ARG A 308 11.88 -17.33 -1.50
CA ARG A 308 11.12 -18.02 -0.43
C ARG A 308 10.12 -17.09 0.26
N ILE A 309 10.51 -15.85 0.55
CA ILE A 309 9.60 -14.83 1.13
C ILE A 309 8.45 -14.53 0.16
N VAL A 310 8.75 -14.27 -1.11
CA VAL A 310 7.73 -13.98 -2.11
C VAL A 310 6.78 -15.17 -2.30
N LYS A 311 7.29 -16.41 -2.38
CA LYS A 311 6.47 -17.63 -2.41
C LYS A 311 5.54 -17.74 -1.20
N LEU A 312 6.04 -17.44 0.00
CA LEU A 312 5.23 -17.44 1.21
C LEU A 312 4.13 -16.38 1.14
N VAL A 313 4.45 -15.15 0.76
CA VAL A 313 3.48 -14.07 0.61
C VAL A 313 2.41 -14.41 -0.44
N ASN A 314 2.82 -14.94 -1.59
CA ASN A 314 1.91 -15.43 -2.63
C ASN A 314 0.92 -16.48 -2.11
N SER A 315 1.34 -17.37 -1.20
CA SER A 315 0.45 -18.40 -0.64
C SER A 315 -0.69 -17.82 0.23
N TYR A 316 -0.45 -16.66 0.84
CA TYR A 316 -1.46 -15.93 1.64
C TYR A 316 -2.21 -14.87 0.83
N TRP A 317 -1.65 -14.41 -0.29
CA TRP A 317 -2.29 -13.40 -1.10
C TRP A 317 -3.66 -13.89 -1.58
N ARG A 318 -4.64 -12.99 -1.47
CA ARG A 318 -5.97 -13.15 -2.04
C ARG A 318 -6.27 -11.86 -2.77
N SER A 319 -6.77 -11.96 -3.99
CA SER A 319 -7.29 -10.79 -4.70
C SER A 319 -8.37 -10.14 -3.82
N PRO A 320 -8.31 -8.82 -3.59
CA PRO A 320 -9.38 -8.14 -2.87
C PRO A 320 -10.70 -8.33 -3.63
N ASP A 321 -11.62 -9.13 -3.06
CA ASP A 321 -12.99 -9.33 -3.58
C ASP A 321 -13.88 -8.11 -3.23
N LEU A 322 -13.42 -6.95 -3.66
CA LEU A 322 -14.17 -5.70 -3.66
C LEU A 322 -14.69 -5.54 -5.09
N LYS A 323 -15.80 -6.22 -5.38
CA LYS A 323 -16.44 -6.10 -6.68
C LYS A 323 -16.80 -4.64 -6.93
N GLU A 324 -16.28 -4.09 -8.02
CA GLU A 324 -16.75 -2.82 -8.58
C GLU A 324 -18.07 -3.09 -9.32
N ASP A 325 -19.09 -3.57 -8.61
CA ASP A 325 -20.38 -3.92 -9.21
C ASP A 325 -21.26 -2.67 -9.47
N SER A 326 -20.71 -1.47 -9.30
CA SER A 326 -21.41 -0.20 -9.48
C SER A 326 -20.57 0.82 -10.25
N THR A 327 -21.09 1.28 -11.40
CA THR A 327 -20.54 2.42 -12.15
C THR A 327 -20.62 3.71 -11.34
N PRO A 328 -19.79 4.74 -11.59
CA PRO A 328 -19.93 6.06 -10.96
C PRO A 328 -21.36 6.62 -11.02
N GLN A 329 -22.09 6.42 -12.12
CA GLN A 329 -23.51 6.80 -12.26
C GLN A 329 -24.42 6.32 -11.14
N SER A 330 -24.10 5.20 -10.50
CA SER A 330 -24.90 4.66 -9.40
C SER A 330 -24.89 5.57 -8.17
N TYR A 331 -23.90 6.46 -8.08
CA TYR A 331 -23.68 7.38 -6.96
C TYR A 331 -24.11 8.81 -7.21
N GLN A 332 -24.58 9.12 -8.43
CA GLN A 332 -24.91 10.50 -8.84
C GLN A 332 -25.87 11.22 -7.86
N ASN A 333 -26.81 10.48 -7.27
CA ASN A 333 -27.82 11.00 -6.35
C ASN A 333 -27.62 10.56 -4.90
N VAL A 334 -26.47 9.96 -4.56
CA VAL A 334 -26.19 9.46 -3.20
C VAL A 334 -25.83 10.60 -2.25
N LEU A 335 -24.99 11.53 -2.69
CA LEU A 335 -24.64 12.74 -1.95
C LEU A 335 -25.13 13.99 -2.67
N PHE A 336 -25.38 15.06 -1.91
CA PHE A 336 -25.77 16.38 -2.42
C PHE A 336 -27.01 16.42 -3.33
N SER A 337 -27.90 15.43 -3.21
CA SER A 337 -29.10 15.33 -4.05
C SER A 337 -30.08 16.49 -3.81
N THR A 338 -30.08 17.06 -2.61
CA THR A 338 -30.96 18.17 -2.20
C THR A 338 -30.34 19.56 -2.40
N VAL A 339 -29.07 19.65 -2.79
CA VAL A 339 -28.37 20.93 -2.95
C VAL A 339 -28.74 21.55 -4.29
N GLU A 340 -29.20 22.80 -4.30
CA GLU A 340 -29.43 23.52 -5.56
C GLU A 340 -28.10 23.89 -6.22
N VAL A 341 -28.01 23.67 -7.53
CA VAL A 341 -26.79 23.91 -8.31
C VAL A 341 -27.16 24.69 -9.56
N ASP A 342 -26.41 25.75 -9.82
CA ASP A 342 -26.64 26.61 -10.99
C ASP A 342 -26.09 25.97 -12.27
N LEU A 343 -26.72 26.25 -13.40
CA LEU A 343 -26.28 25.77 -14.72
C LEU A 343 -24.83 26.15 -15.03
N PHE A 344 -24.41 27.35 -14.61
CA PHE A 344 -23.04 27.81 -14.73
C PHE A 344 -22.05 26.87 -14.00
N GLN A 345 -22.37 26.45 -12.77
CA GLN A 345 -21.50 25.54 -12.02
C GLN A 345 -21.39 24.17 -12.71
N MET A 346 -22.51 23.66 -13.24
CA MET A 346 -22.53 22.39 -13.99
C MET A 346 -21.66 22.45 -15.25
N GLN A 347 -21.70 23.57 -15.99
CA GLN A 347 -20.89 23.78 -17.19
C GLN A 347 -19.40 23.88 -16.83
N ALA A 348 -19.05 24.71 -15.84
CA ALA A 348 -17.67 24.86 -15.38
C ALA A 348 -17.08 23.54 -14.85
N ALA A 349 -17.84 22.79 -14.07
CA ALA A 349 -17.42 21.48 -13.57
C ALA A 349 -17.25 20.45 -14.69
N THR A 350 -18.08 20.50 -15.73
CA THR A 350 -17.98 19.62 -16.91
C THR A 350 -16.70 19.90 -17.69
N GLN A 351 -16.45 21.19 -17.97
CA GLN A 351 -15.25 21.62 -18.66
C GLN A 351 -13.99 21.19 -17.90
N HIS A 352 -13.90 21.54 -16.60
CA HIS A 352 -12.73 21.20 -15.79
C HIS A 352 -12.51 19.68 -15.69
N ARG A 353 -13.58 18.88 -15.57
CA ARG A 353 -13.47 17.42 -15.57
C ARG A 353 -12.84 16.88 -16.86
N ASP A 354 -13.27 17.40 -18.01
CA ASP A 354 -12.84 16.91 -19.31
C ASP A 354 -11.40 17.35 -19.64
N GLU A 355 -11.04 18.58 -19.25
CA GLU A 355 -9.66 19.07 -19.26
C GLU A 355 -8.76 18.19 -18.39
N TYR A 356 -9.12 18.02 -17.12
CA TYR A 356 -8.37 17.20 -16.16
C TYR A 356 -8.17 15.77 -16.65
N ARG A 357 -9.20 15.14 -17.22
CA ARG A 357 -9.11 13.76 -17.77
C ARG A 357 -8.11 13.68 -18.92
N THR A 358 -8.10 14.68 -19.79
CA THR A 358 -7.20 14.74 -20.94
C THR A 358 -5.75 14.91 -20.47
N GLU A 359 -5.51 15.89 -19.60
CA GLU A 359 -4.20 16.18 -19.04
C GLU A 359 -3.64 15.00 -18.23
N MET A 360 -4.46 14.42 -17.35
CA MET A 360 -4.07 13.27 -16.54
C MET A 360 -3.80 12.03 -17.41
N GLY A 361 -4.60 11.81 -18.47
CA GLY A 361 -4.35 10.74 -19.42
C GLY A 361 -3.01 10.87 -20.15
N ASN A 362 -2.62 12.11 -20.49
CA ASN A 362 -1.30 12.38 -21.10
C ASN A 362 -0.16 12.20 -20.08
N ALA A 363 -0.37 12.65 -18.83
CA ALA A 363 0.62 12.48 -17.76
C ALA A 363 0.87 11.00 -17.42
N ILE A 364 -0.17 10.15 -17.41
CA ILE A 364 -0.03 8.70 -17.20
C ILE A 364 0.76 8.06 -18.35
N LYS A 365 0.45 8.41 -19.60
CA LYS A 365 1.23 7.91 -20.76
C LYS A 365 2.70 8.31 -20.68
N HIS A 366 2.99 9.54 -20.23
CA HIS A 366 4.36 9.98 -20.03
C HIS A 366 5.07 9.13 -18.97
N ARG A 367 4.42 8.88 -17.82
CA ARG A 367 4.94 8.00 -16.76
C ARG A 367 5.30 6.62 -17.29
N GLU A 368 4.42 6.03 -18.09
CA GLU A 368 4.62 4.70 -18.70
C GLU A 368 5.80 4.68 -19.69
N GLN A 369 6.09 5.79 -20.35
CA GLN A 369 7.16 5.91 -21.35
C GLN A 369 8.51 6.35 -20.76
N ASN A 370 8.55 6.86 -19.53
CA ASN A 370 9.73 7.49 -18.92
C ASN A 370 10.02 6.91 -17.53
N ASP A 371 10.08 5.57 -17.44
CA ASP A 371 10.51 4.82 -16.24
C ASP A 371 9.83 5.24 -14.92
N GLY A 372 8.55 5.60 -14.98
CA GLY A 372 7.80 5.95 -13.79
C GLY A 372 7.87 7.43 -13.38
N ASP A 373 8.38 8.34 -14.23
CA ASP A 373 8.33 9.79 -13.97
C ASP A 373 6.89 10.26 -13.75
N ASP A 374 6.58 10.59 -12.49
CA ASP A 374 5.25 11.00 -12.02
C ASP A 374 5.09 12.52 -11.89
N ARG A 375 6.10 13.31 -12.30
CA ARG A 375 6.09 14.77 -12.14
C ARG A 375 4.88 15.43 -12.82
N LEU A 376 4.54 14.98 -14.04
CA LEU A 376 3.39 15.54 -14.76
C LEU A 376 2.07 15.20 -14.07
N ILE A 377 1.97 14.02 -13.45
CA ILE A 377 0.78 13.63 -12.68
C ILE A 377 0.62 14.56 -11.47
N LYS A 378 1.72 14.83 -10.75
CA LYS A 378 1.75 15.77 -9.62
C LYS A 378 1.37 17.19 -10.06
N GLN A 379 1.89 17.65 -11.20
CA GLN A 379 1.58 18.96 -11.74
C GLN A 379 0.09 19.12 -12.09
N VAL A 380 -0.50 18.14 -12.78
CA VAL A 380 -1.94 18.17 -13.14
C VAL A 380 -2.81 18.17 -11.88
N ALA A 381 -2.45 17.38 -10.86
CA ALA A 381 -3.16 17.39 -9.59
C ALA A 381 -3.11 18.75 -8.87
N GLU A 382 -1.94 19.39 -8.85
CA GLU A 382 -1.76 20.69 -8.21
C GLU A 382 -2.51 21.80 -8.95
N ASN A 383 -2.46 21.81 -10.28
CA ASN A 383 -3.25 22.74 -11.10
C ASN A 383 -4.75 22.62 -10.81
N ALA A 384 -5.25 21.38 -10.63
CA ALA A 384 -6.64 21.15 -10.28
C ALA A 384 -7.00 21.73 -8.90
N ARG A 385 -6.10 21.65 -7.91
CA ARG A 385 -6.28 22.26 -6.59
C ARG A 385 -6.30 23.78 -6.65
N ILE A 386 -5.38 24.40 -7.38
CA ILE A 386 -5.40 25.85 -7.62
C ILE A 386 -6.74 26.25 -8.25
N LYS A 387 -7.24 25.45 -9.20
CA LYS A 387 -8.54 25.70 -9.83
C LYS A 387 -9.71 25.65 -8.84
N ARG A 388 -9.66 24.78 -7.82
CA ARG A 388 -10.66 24.75 -6.74
C ARG A 388 -10.72 26.10 -6.02
N ASP A 389 -9.57 26.65 -5.65
CA ASP A 389 -9.51 27.90 -4.89
C ASP A 389 -10.06 29.06 -5.72
N GLU A 390 -9.78 29.10 -7.03
CA GLU A 390 -10.40 30.06 -7.95
C GLU A 390 -11.94 29.94 -7.97
N LEU A 391 -12.47 28.71 -8.03
CA LEU A 391 -13.92 28.47 -8.07
C LEU A 391 -14.63 28.99 -6.81
N LEU A 392 -13.99 28.86 -5.64
CA LEU A 392 -14.53 29.35 -4.37
C LEU A 392 -14.62 30.88 -4.30
N THR A 393 -13.89 31.60 -5.17
CA THR A 393 -13.98 33.06 -5.29
C THR A 393 -15.00 33.53 -6.34
N THR A 394 -15.70 32.62 -7.00
CA THR A 394 -16.63 32.97 -8.07
C THR A 394 -17.95 33.55 -7.51
N PRO A 395 -18.37 34.76 -7.93
CA PRO A 395 -19.63 35.36 -7.51
C PRO A 395 -20.82 34.82 -8.31
N LYS A 396 -21.98 34.73 -7.64
CA LYS A 396 -23.30 34.56 -8.23
C LYS A 396 -23.78 35.88 -8.85
N ILE A 397 -24.86 35.82 -9.63
CA ILE A 397 -25.53 37.00 -10.20
C ILE A 397 -25.92 38.03 -9.12
N ASN A 398 -26.25 37.56 -7.91
CA ASN A 398 -26.61 38.41 -6.78
C ASN A 398 -25.41 38.95 -5.97
N GLY A 399 -24.18 38.76 -6.44
CA GLY A 399 -22.94 39.22 -5.81
C GLY A 399 -22.44 38.38 -4.63
N LYS A 400 -23.19 37.38 -4.15
CA LYS A 400 -22.71 36.41 -3.14
C LYS A 400 -21.83 35.35 -3.80
N LEU A 401 -20.83 34.84 -3.08
CA LEU A 401 -20.01 33.72 -3.59
C LEU A 401 -20.80 32.40 -3.60
N TYR A 402 -20.43 31.50 -4.50
CA TYR A 402 -20.84 30.11 -4.40
C TYR A 402 -20.19 29.45 -3.17
N THR A 403 -20.92 28.55 -2.50
CA THR A 403 -20.36 27.81 -1.36
C THR A 403 -19.58 26.59 -1.83
N GLY A 404 -18.62 26.12 -1.02
CA GLY A 404 -17.94 24.85 -1.26
C GLY A 404 -18.92 23.69 -1.45
N GLU A 405 -19.98 23.62 -0.64
CA GLU A 405 -21.04 22.62 -0.77
C GLU A 405 -21.74 22.65 -2.15
N SER A 406 -22.07 23.85 -2.66
CA SER A 406 -22.71 23.98 -3.98
C SER A 406 -21.77 23.54 -5.13
N TRP A 407 -20.48 23.86 -5.03
CA TRP A 407 -19.48 23.39 -5.99
C TRP A 407 -19.25 21.89 -5.87
N ALA A 408 -19.14 21.35 -4.67
CA ALA A 408 -19.05 19.92 -4.42
C ALA A 408 -20.25 19.18 -5.03
N ALA A 409 -21.47 19.70 -4.87
CA ALA A 409 -22.66 19.16 -5.50
C ALA A 409 -22.60 19.15 -7.03
N ALA A 410 -22.13 20.24 -7.65
CA ALA A 410 -21.94 20.34 -9.10
C ALA A 410 -20.92 19.30 -9.61
N TYR A 411 -19.73 19.28 -8.99
CA TYR A 411 -18.66 18.34 -9.33
C TYR A 411 -19.05 16.89 -9.07
N TRP A 412 -19.82 16.63 -8.01
CA TRP A 412 -20.37 15.31 -7.72
C TRP A 412 -21.26 14.85 -8.87
N ARG A 413 -22.29 15.63 -9.24
CA ARG A 413 -23.22 15.27 -10.33
C ARG A 413 -22.47 15.03 -11.63
N VAL A 414 -21.58 15.94 -12.00
CA VAL A 414 -20.83 15.89 -13.26
C VAL A 414 -19.85 14.71 -13.28
N SER A 415 -19.10 14.47 -12.20
CA SER A 415 -18.13 13.36 -12.14
C SER A 415 -18.80 12.00 -12.25
N HIS A 416 -20.04 11.88 -11.75
CA HIS A 416 -20.85 10.67 -11.79
C HIS A 416 -21.73 10.54 -13.05
N THR A 417 -21.64 11.44 -14.04
CA THR A 417 -22.32 11.20 -15.33
C THR A 417 -21.63 10.15 -16.20
N ALA A 418 -20.37 9.80 -15.91
CA ALA A 418 -19.58 8.91 -16.74
C ALA A 418 -19.89 7.42 -16.52
N HIS A 419 -19.93 6.65 -17.61
CA HIS A 419 -20.06 5.18 -17.58
C HIS A 419 -18.78 4.46 -17.16
N THR A 420 -17.63 5.13 -17.27
CA THR A 420 -16.29 4.59 -17.00
C THR A 420 -15.48 5.51 -16.08
N GLY A 421 -14.41 4.98 -15.49
CA GLY A 421 -13.53 5.69 -14.55
C GLY A 421 -14.03 5.67 -13.11
N THR A 422 -13.36 6.41 -12.24
CA THR A 422 -13.60 6.36 -10.79
C THR A 422 -14.29 7.58 -10.20
N ALA A 423 -14.56 8.62 -10.99
CA ALA A 423 -15.01 9.93 -10.50
C ALA A 423 -14.05 10.59 -9.48
N GLY A 424 -12.73 10.30 -9.57
CA GLY A 424 -11.75 10.76 -8.57
C GLY A 424 -11.56 12.28 -8.42
N LEU A 425 -11.90 13.08 -9.44
CA LEU A 425 -11.69 14.54 -9.40
C LEU A 425 -12.45 15.21 -8.25
N VAL A 426 -13.72 14.85 -8.01
CA VAL A 426 -14.49 15.46 -6.91
C VAL A 426 -13.90 15.13 -5.54
N PHE A 427 -13.28 13.95 -5.38
CA PHE A 427 -12.60 13.56 -4.14
C PHE A 427 -11.29 14.33 -3.93
N LEU A 428 -10.60 14.71 -5.02
CA LEU A 428 -9.42 15.57 -4.96
C LEU A 428 -9.81 17.01 -4.57
N LEU A 429 -10.87 17.56 -5.18
CA LEU A 429 -11.21 18.97 -5.02
C LEU A 429 -12.04 19.27 -3.77
N PHE A 430 -12.95 18.38 -3.37
CA PHE A 430 -13.92 18.66 -2.30
C PHE A 430 -14.00 17.53 -1.25
N PRO A 431 -12.86 17.04 -0.70
CA PRO A 431 -12.87 15.96 0.27
C PRO A 431 -13.58 16.35 1.58
N ASP A 432 -13.41 17.59 2.04
CA ASP A 432 -13.98 18.06 3.30
C ASP A 432 -15.50 18.22 3.21
N GLU A 433 -16.01 18.70 2.08
CA GLU A 433 -17.45 18.81 1.83
C GLU A 433 -18.10 17.43 1.71
N ILE A 434 -17.43 16.45 1.08
CA ILE A 434 -17.90 15.05 1.05
C ILE A 434 -17.98 14.49 2.48
N ILE A 435 -16.94 14.69 3.29
CA ILE A 435 -16.90 14.23 4.69
C ILE A 435 -18.00 14.90 5.51
N ALA A 436 -18.19 16.21 5.37
CA ALA A 436 -19.24 16.95 6.05
C ALA A 436 -20.63 16.43 5.65
N GLN A 437 -20.84 16.16 4.36
CA GLN A 437 -22.09 15.59 3.89
C GLN A 437 -22.34 14.20 4.47
N LEU A 438 -21.33 13.31 4.48
CA LEU A 438 -21.47 11.96 5.05
C LEU A 438 -21.85 11.99 6.53
N ASN A 439 -21.26 12.90 7.30
CA ASN A 439 -21.58 13.08 8.72
C ASN A 439 -23.00 13.61 8.94
N ASN A 440 -23.54 14.36 7.98
CA ASN A 440 -24.84 15.03 8.10
C ASN A 440 -25.99 14.30 7.39
N VAL A 441 -25.70 13.28 6.57
CA VAL A 441 -26.72 12.50 5.85
C VAL A 441 -27.59 11.75 6.86
N LYS A 442 -28.84 12.22 6.98
CA LYS A 442 -29.91 11.52 7.71
C LYS A 442 -30.73 10.71 6.72
N LEU A 443 -30.51 9.40 6.69
CA LEU A 443 -31.38 8.49 5.96
C LEU A 443 -32.61 8.19 6.79
N PRO A 444 -33.79 8.04 6.16
CA PRO A 444 -34.97 7.57 6.89
C PRO A 444 -34.72 6.15 7.42
N GLU A 445 -35.24 5.85 8.62
CA GLU A 445 -34.95 4.59 9.28
C GLU A 445 -35.51 3.39 8.50
N ALA A 446 -34.60 2.61 7.93
CA ALA A 446 -34.87 1.32 7.31
C ALA A 446 -35.12 0.22 8.36
N LEU A 447 -36.23 0.32 9.11
CA LEU A 447 -36.59 -0.67 10.13
C LEU A 447 -36.90 -2.06 9.54
N VAL A 448 -37.55 -2.09 8.36
CA VAL A 448 -37.91 -3.33 7.68
C VAL A 448 -37.58 -3.25 6.20
N ILE A 449 -36.76 -4.17 5.71
CA ILE A 449 -36.44 -4.31 4.30
C ILE A 449 -37.03 -5.59 3.74
N ASN A 450 -37.83 -5.44 2.69
CA ASN A 450 -38.40 -6.55 1.93
C ASN A 450 -37.46 -6.91 0.78
N CYS A 451 -36.98 -8.15 0.75
CA CYS A 451 -36.12 -8.64 -0.32
C CYS A 451 -36.78 -9.84 -1.01
N TYR A 452 -36.92 -9.77 -2.34
CA TYR A 452 -37.54 -10.79 -3.18
C TYR A 452 -36.53 -11.40 -4.15
N ALA A 453 -36.97 -12.40 -4.92
CA ALA A 453 -36.12 -13.12 -5.87
C ALA A 453 -34.92 -13.83 -5.21
N VAL A 454 -35.04 -14.16 -3.92
CA VAL A 454 -33.96 -14.74 -3.10
C VAL A 454 -33.51 -16.10 -3.62
N GLN A 455 -34.40 -16.82 -4.30
CA GLN A 455 -34.12 -18.13 -4.90
C GLN A 455 -33.05 -18.09 -6.01
N TYR A 456 -32.72 -16.90 -6.52
CA TYR A 456 -31.65 -16.70 -7.50
C TYR A 456 -30.35 -16.20 -6.85
N GLY A 457 -30.36 -15.92 -5.54
CA GLY A 457 -29.19 -15.57 -4.74
C GLY A 457 -28.46 -16.80 -4.20
N LYS A 458 -27.24 -16.58 -3.70
CA LYS A 458 -26.42 -17.66 -3.10
C LYS A 458 -26.95 -18.11 -1.73
N TRP A 459 -27.74 -17.27 -1.08
CA TRP A 459 -28.31 -17.48 0.26
C TRP A 459 -29.72 -18.11 0.24
N ALA A 460 -30.12 -18.69 -0.89
CA ALA A 460 -31.38 -19.42 -1.00
C ALA A 460 -31.37 -20.68 -0.12
N THR A 461 -32.20 -20.70 0.92
CA THR A 461 -32.37 -21.85 1.82
C THR A 461 -33.69 -22.59 1.57
N PRO A 462 -33.74 -23.91 1.79
CA PRO A 462 -34.97 -24.69 1.63
C PRO A 462 -35.95 -24.43 2.80
N ARG A 463 -37.24 -24.69 2.58
CA ARG A 463 -38.31 -24.52 3.59
C ARG A 463 -38.02 -25.24 4.92
N ARG A 464 -37.38 -26.40 4.88
CA ARG A 464 -37.00 -27.16 6.09
C ARG A 464 -35.94 -26.48 6.96
N ALA A 465 -35.14 -25.57 6.39
CA ALA A 465 -34.08 -24.85 7.10
C ALA A 465 -34.10 -23.35 6.73
N PRO A 466 -35.20 -22.64 7.05
CA PRO A 466 -35.37 -21.26 6.62
C PRO A 466 -34.58 -20.30 7.53
N TRP A 467 -34.44 -19.05 7.08
CA TRP A 467 -33.93 -17.98 7.92
C TRP A 467 -34.96 -17.64 9.02
N LYS A 468 -34.52 -17.57 10.27
CA LYS A 468 -35.34 -17.41 11.47
C LYS A 468 -34.66 -16.50 12.51
N GLY A 469 -34.26 -15.31 12.09
CA GLY A 469 -33.72 -14.28 12.97
C GLY A 469 -32.22 -14.28 13.14
N GLN A 470 -31.47 -15.00 12.30
CA GLN A 470 -30.01 -14.88 12.26
C GLN A 470 -29.61 -13.43 12.00
N GLU A 471 -28.56 -12.97 12.69
CA GLU A 471 -27.97 -11.67 12.42
C GLU A 471 -27.02 -11.76 11.23
N VAL A 472 -27.23 -10.88 10.26
CA VAL A 472 -26.48 -10.84 9.00
C VAL A 472 -26.08 -9.41 8.68
N ASP A 473 -24.92 -9.24 8.06
CA ASP A 473 -24.53 -7.97 7.48
C ASP A 473 -25.09 -7.90 6.06
N VAL A 474 -25.83 -6.84 5.76
CA VAL A 474 -26.38 -6.58 4.43
C VAL A 474 -25.82 -5.30 3.84
N ARG A 475 -25.71 -5.28 2.52
CA ARG A 475 -25.22 -4.13 1.76
C ARG A 475 -26.02 -3.93 0.48
N CYS A 476 -26.43 -2.70 0.22
CA CYS A 476 -27.14 -2.30 -0.99
C CYS A 476 -26.19 -2.08 -2.16
N TYR A 477 -26.58 -2.56 -3.34
CA TYR A 477 -25.87 -2.33 -4.60
C TYR A 477 -26.85 -2.33 -5.79
N MET A 478 -26.36 -1.97 -6.99
CA MET A 478 -27.21 -1.84 -8.19
C MET A 478 -26.78 -2.79 -9.33
N PRO A 479 -27.20 -4.07 -9.31
CA PRO A 479 -26.93 -4.98 -10.41
C PRO A 479 -27.70 -4.58 -11.68
N THR A 480 -27.11 -4.90 -12.83
CA THR A 480 -27.78 -4.84 -14.13
C THR A 480 -28.30 -6.23 -14.49
N ILE A 481 -29.63 -6.38 -14.56
CA ILE A 481 -30.30 -7.63 -14.91
C ILE A 481 -31.08 -7.38 -16.20
N THR A 482 -30.80 -8.16 -17.25
CA THR A 482 -31.45 -8.01 -18.57
C THR A 482 -31.41 -6.57 -19.10
N GLY A 483 -30.30 -5.86 -18.88
CA GLY A 483 -30.10 -4.47 -19.32
C GLY A 483 -30.78 -3.39 -18.47
N LYS A 484 -31.50 -3.75 -17.40
CA LYS A 484 -32.11 -2.82 -16.45
C LYS A 484 -31.38 -2.84 -15.12
N LYS A 485 -31.19 -1.67 -14.50
CA LYS A 485 -30.62 -1.54 -13.16
C LYS A 485 -31.71 -1.75 -12.12
N TYR A 486 -31.43 -2.60 -11.14
CA TYR A 486 -32.31 -2.84 -9.98
C TYR A 486 -31.56 -2.53 -8.71
N LEU A 487 -32.26 -2.13 -7.65
CA LEU A 487 -31.67 -2.04 -6.32
C LEU A 487 -31.73 -3.42 -5.66
N ALA A 488 -30.60 -3.91 -5.16
CA ALA A 488 -30.45 -5.26 -4.63
C ALA A 488 -29.65 -5.27 -3.33
N LEU A 489 -29.73 -6.39 -2.61
CA LEU A 489 -28.92 -6.66 -1.43
C LEU A 489 -27.93 -7.78 -1.68
N GLU A 490 -26.73 -7.58 -1.17
CA GLU A 490 -25.82 -8.66 -0.80
C GLU A 490 -25.90 -8.90 0.71
N MET A 491 -25.56 -10.10 1.11
CA MET A 491 -25.53 -10.53 2.51
C MET A 491 -24.23 -11.25 2.81
N LYS A 492 -23.75 -11.07 4.04
CA LYS A 492 -22.67 -11.82 4.66
C LYS A 492 -23.19 -12.37 6.00
N TRP A 493 -22.85 -13.62 6.29
CA TRP A 493 -23.13 -14.26 7.57
C TRP A 493 -21.84 -14.80 8.16
N ASP A 494 -21.46 -14.31 9.35
CA ASP A 494 -20.15 -14.58 9.96
C ASP A 494 -19.92 -16.06 10.31
N GLU A 495 -20.99 -16.83 10.54
CA GLU A 495 -20.90 -18.26 10.83
C GLU A 495 -20.81 -19.14 9.58
N ALA A 496 -20.86 -18.55 8.37
CA ALA A 496 -20.80 -19.30 7.13
C ALA A 496 -19.41 -19.91 6.91
N LYS A 497 -19.35 -21.25 6.83
CA LYS A 497 -18.09 -22.01 6.60
C LYS A 497 -17.69 -22.11 5.13
N VAL A 498 -18.63 -21.90 4.20
CA VAL A 498 -18.41 -22.09 2.76
C VAL A 498 -18.58 -20.78 2.01
N GLN A 499 -19.69 -20.08 2.22
CA GLN A 499 -19.98 -18.80 1.59
C GLN A 499 -19.38 -17.65 2.42
N ILE A 500 -18.05 -17.52 2.36
CA ILE A 500 -17.32 -16.45 3.05
C ILE A 500 -17.45 -15.15 2.24
N GLY A 501 -17.79 -14.05 2.91
CA GLY A 501 -17.92 -12.72 2.29
C GLY A 501 -19.35 -12.31 1.92
N PHE A 502 -19.47 -11.20 1.20
CA PHE A 502 -20.76 -10.70 0.69
C PHE A 502 -21.14 -11.42 -0.60
N HIS A 503 -22.36 -11.95 -0.65
CA HIS A 503 -22.92 -12.57 -1.84
C HIS A 503 -24.35 -12.10 -2.09
N HIS A 504 -24.78 -12.08 -3.35
CA HIS A 504 -26.14 -11.70 -3.75
C HIS A 504 -27.20 -12.46 -2.94
N LEU A 505 -28.08 -11.69 -2.29
CA LEU A 505 -29.26 -12.18 -1.58
C LEU A 505 -30.48 -12.11 -2.48
N GLY A 506 -30.82 -10.93 -3.00
CA GLY A 506 -32.03 -10.70 -3.81
C GLY A 506 -32.27 -9.22 -4.12
N LEU A 507 -33.45 -8.91 -4.65
CA LEU A 507 -33.86 -7.56 -5.06
C LEU A 507 -34.68 -6.85 -3.97
N ILE A 508 -34.47 -5.54 -3.81
CA ILE A 508 -35.19 -4.73 -2.82
C ILE A 508 -36.57 -4.36 -3.38
N GLY A 509 -37.63 -4.62 -2.61
CA GLY A 509 -38.99 -4.23 -2.98
C GLY A 509 -39.19 -2.72 -3.01
N ASP A 510 -40.06 -2.23 -3.90
CA ASP A 510 -40.26 -0.78 -4.16
C ASP A 510 -40.53 0.06 -2.91
N LYS A 511 -41.34 -0.47 -1.98
CA LYS A 511 -41.60 0.20 -0.69
C LYS A 511 -40.33 0.38 0.14
N SER A 512 -39.44 -0.61 0.14
CA SER A 512 -38.19 -0.58 0.89
C SER A 512 -37.12 0.27 0.20
N ALA A 513 -37.18 0.44 -1.13
CA ALA A 513 -36.22 1.22 -1.91
C ALA A 513 -36.19 2.72 -1.53
N ALA A 514 -37.26 3.26 -0.94
CA ALA A 514 -37.30 4.64 -0.46
C ALA A 514 -36.43 4.90 0.79
N TYR A 515 -36.04 3.85 1.51
CA TYR A 515 -35.33 3.95 2.80
C TYR A 515 -33.83 3.68 2.70
N VAL A 516 -33.35 3.20 1.55
CA VAL A 516 -31.97 2.75 1.37
C VAL A 516 -31.39 3.28 0.08
N LEU A 517 -30.10 3.61 0.13
CA LEU A 517 -29.33 4.06 -1.03
C LEU A 517 -28.29 3.01 -1.42
N PRO A 518 -27.76 3.05 -2.66
CA PRO A 518 -26.57 2.28 -3.02
C PRO A 518 -25.43 2.48 -2.01
N GLY A 519 -24.74 1.40 -1.66
CA GLY A 519 -23.68 1.38 -0.64
C GLY A 519 -24.19 1.16 0.78
N TRP A 520 -25.45 1.53 1.09
CA TRP A 520 -26.01 1.41 2.44
C TRP A 520 -25.73 0.04 3.05
N THR A 521 -25.09 0.02 4.22
CA THR A 521 -24.65 -1.19 4.89
C THR A 521 -25.20 -1.22 6.31
N ARG A 522 -25.76 -2.34 6.75
CA ARG A 522 -26.32 -2.50 8.10
C ARG A 522 -26.32 -3.95 8.55
N ARG A 523 -26.28 -4.18 9.86
CA ARG A 523 -26.55 -5.49 10.45
C ARG A 523 -28.05 -5.62 10.75
N MET A 524 -28.65 -6.74 10.36
CA MET A 524 -30.10 -6.95 10.44
C MET A 524 -30.43 -8.41 10.80
N LYS A 525 -31.61 -8.66 11.37
CA LYS A 525 -32.17 -10.01 11.56
C LYS A 525 -32.93 -10.46 10.31
N ILE A 526 -32.60 -11.63 9.76
CA ILE A 526 -33.23 -12.15 8.53
C ILE A 526 -34.30 -13.22 8.81
N TYR A 527 -35.44 -13.14 8.13
CA TYR A 527 -36.53 -14.13 8.20
C TYR A 527 -37.06 -14.51 6.82
N SER A 528 -37.15 -15.80 6.52
CA SER A 528 -37.81 -16.29 5.30
C SER A 528 -39.33 -16.18 5.43
N THR A 529 -39.99 -15.57 4.45
CA THR A 529 -41.44 -15.29 4.50
C THR A 529 -42.22 -15.70 3.26
N ALA A 530 -41.53 -16.20 2.23
CA ALA A 530 -42.17 -16.93 1.15
C ALA A 530 -41.18 -17.93 0.54
N PHE A 531 -41.72 -19.02 -0.01
CA PHE A 531 -41.00 -20.11 -0.65
C PHE A 531 -41.59 -20.39 -2.03
N LYS A 532 -40.88 -21.16 -2.85
CA LYS A 532 -41.45 -21.70 -4.10
C LYS A 532 -42.75 -22.45 -3.77
N ASN A 533 -43.71 -22.39 -4.69
CA ASN A 533 -45.00 -23.08 -4.57
C ASN A 533 -45.90 -22.67 -3.38
N ASP A 534 -45.64 -21.57 -2.66
CA ASP A 534 -46.54 -21.12 -1.58
C ASP A 534 -47.96 -20.82 -2.07
N ARG A 535 -48.10 -20.38 -3.33
CA ARG A 535 -49.40 -20.16 -4.00
C ARG A 535 -50.14 -21.45 -4.39
N TYR A 536 -49.48 -22.61 -4.36
CA TYR A 536 -50.03 -23.90 -4.79
C TYR A 536 -49.88 -24.95 -3.68
N PRO A 537 -50.83 -25.05 -2.73
CA PRO A 537 -50.68 -25.88 -1.53
C PRO A 537 -50.36 -27.35 -1.82
N THR A 538 -50.92 -27.92 -2.89
CA THR A 538 -50.71 -29.32 -3.31
C THR A 538 -49.33 -29.59 -3.91
N LYS A 539 -48.55 -28.55 -4.22
CA LYS A 539 -47.20 -28.65 -4.82
C LYS A 539 -46.09 -28.24 -3.86
N ARG A 540 -46.40 -28.04 -2.57
CA ARG A 540 -45.40 -27.64 -1.57
C ARG A 540 -44.45 -28.80 -1.26
N SER A 541 -43.17 -28.50 -1.14
CA SER A 541 -42.08 -29.42 -0.81
C SER A 541 -41.20 -28.86 0.31
N PRO A 542 -40.61 -29.70 1.19
CA PRO A 542 -39.57 -29.29 2.13
C PRO A 542 -38.35 -28.64 1.46
N GLU A 543 -38.09 -28.95 0.18
CA GLU A 543 -36.99 -28.39 -0.62
C GLU A 543 -37.36 -27.12 -1.38
N ASP A 544 -38.60 -26.62 -1.25
CA ASP A 544 -38.98 -25.35 -1.83
C ASP A 544 -38.04 -24.25 -1.31
N GLN A 545 -37.30 -23.63 -2.22
CA GLN A 545 -36.36 -22.58 -1.88
C GLN A 545 -37.08 -21.30 -1.45
N THR A 546 -36.49 -20.59 -0.49
CA THR A 546 -36.89 -19.25 -0.08
C THR A 546 -36.91 -18.32 -1.29
N THR A 547 -38.03 -17.63 -1.50
CA THR A 547 -38.20 -16.64 -2.58
C THR A 547 -38.28 -15.21 -2.06
N ARG A 548 -38.66 -15.04 -0.80
CA ARG A 548 -38.76 -13.74 -0.13
C ARG A 548 -38.26 -13.82 1.30
N VAL A 549 -37.53 -12.79 1.72
CA VAL A 549 -37.11 -12.58 3.10
C VAL A 549 -37.50 -11.17 3.57
N TYR A 550 -37.73 -11.03 4.87
CA TYR A 550 -37.71 -9.74 5.55
C TYR A 550 -36.43 -9.63 6.37
N LEU A 551 -35.85 -8.43 6.32
CA LEU A 551 -34.73 -8.02 7.15
C LEU A 551 -35.25 -6.97 8.13
N PHE A 552 -35.04 -7.21 9.42
CA PHE A 552 -35.46 -6.31 10.49
C PHE A 552 -34.25 -5.69 11.15
N ASP A 553 -34.34 -4.40 11.46
CA ASP A 553 -33.30 -3.73 12.21
C ASP A 553 -33.12 -4.35 13.60
N LEU A 554 -31.89 -4.30 14.12
CA LEU A 554 -31.58 -4.86 15.45
C LEU A 554 -32.29 -4.11 16.59
N SER A 555 -32.74 -2.88 16.38
CA SER A 555 -33.52 -2.14 17.38
C SER A 555 -34.94 -2.68 17.59
N MET A 556 -35.48 -3.48 16.65
CA MET A 556 -36.81 -4.06 16.79
C MET A 556 -36.80 -5.24 17.76
N SER A 557 -37.74 -5.26 18.71
CA SER A 557 -37.91 -6.39 19.63
C SER A 557 -38.45 -7.62 18.89
N ASP A 558 -38.20 -8.81 19.44
CA ASP A 558 -38.70 -10.05 18.82
C ASP A 558 -40.24 -10.06 18.77
N GLU A 559 -40.92 -9.46 19.76
CA GLU A 559 -42.37 -9.26 19.78
C GLU A 559 -42.84 -8.39 18.60
N GLN A 560 -42.21 -7.24 18.37
CA GLN A 560 -42.52 -6.36 17.24
C GLN A 560 -42.32 -7.06 15.89
N ILE A 561 -41.26 -7.87 15.78
CA ILE A 561 -40.97 -8.65 14.58
C ILE A 561 -42.07 -9.70 14.37
N GLN A 562 -42.46 -10.45 15.40
CA GLN A 562 -43.52 -11.45 15.28
C GLN A 562 -44.87 -10.82 14.96
N ASP A 563 -45.22 -9.70 15.58
CA ASP A 563 -46.46 -8.97 15.26
C ASP A 563 -46.48 -8.51 13.80
N PHE A 564 -45.36 -8.01 13.28
CA PHE A 564 -45.24 -7.67 11.86
C PHE A 564 -45.38 -8.89 10.94
N LEU A 565 -44.76 -10.02 11.30
CA LEU A 565 -44.81 -11.25 10.51
C LEU A 565 -46.21 -11.89 10.51
N ASN A 566 -46.97 -11.75 11.61
CA ASN A 566 -48.31 -12.32 11.77
C ASN A 566 -49.43 -11.42 11.21
N SER A 567 -49.20 -10.10 11.11
CA SER A 567 -50.17 -9.14 10.59
C SER A 567 -50.24 -9.06 9.05
N LYS A 568 -49.49 -9.92 8.35
CA LYS A 568 -49.43 -10.01 6.90
C LYS A 568 -49.86 -11.37 6.38
#